data_AF-A0A257WY80-F1
#
_entry.id   AF-A0A257WY80-F1
#
_cell.length_a   1.000
_cell.length_b   1.000
_cell.length_c   1.000
_cell.angle_alpha   90.00
_cell.angle_beta   90.00
_cell.angle_gamma   90.00
#
_symmetry.space_group_name_H-M   'P 1'
#
loop_
_entity.id
_entity.type
_entity.pdbx_description
1 polymer ?
#
loop_
_entity_poly.entity_id
_entity_poly.type
_entity_poly.pdbx_seq_one_letter_code
_entity_poly.pdbx_strand_id
1 'polypeptide(L)'
;SDFATDLAEKVGDAKGGAGALRMSYSRQRRYGPAHIGARTAQIDDLLARVAGYQTELDAERASLADCRRSTLWLDDAELAQVERHLAATASALADLVARARDARRGFENLPRLPADVATAVGDAVPEPVLHEPLM
;
A
#
# COMPACT_ATOMS: atom_id res chain seq x y z
N SER A 1 -53.70 -25.75 26.74
CA SER A 1 -52.74 -24.63 26.72
C SER A 1 -51.61 -24.83 25.71
N ASP A 2 -51.80 -25.67 24.69
CA ASP A 2 -50.70 -26.12 23.78
C ASP A 2 -50.83 -25.59 22.34
N PHE A 3 -51.99 -25.04 21.97
CA PHE A 3 -52.23 -24.56 20.61
C PHE A 3 -51.58 -23.19 20.31
N ALA A 4 -51.35 -22.38 21.34
CA ALA A 4 -50.73 -21.06 21.20
C ALA A 4 -49.20 -21.15 21.05
N THR A 5 -48.58 -22.18 21.64
CA THR A 5 -47.13 -22.41 21.58
C THR A 5 -46.73 -23.03 20.24
N ASP A 6 -47.50 -23.99 19.72
CA ASP A 6 -47.28 -24.62 18.40
C ASP A 6 -47.49 -23.64 17.23
N LEU A 7 -48.40 -22.65 17.37
CA LEU A 7 -48.60 -21.61 16.36
C LEU A 7 -47.47 -20.56 16.37
N ALA A 8 -46.88 -20.27 17.53
CA ALA A 8 -45.75 -19.34 17.66
C ALA A 8 -44.46 -19.91 17.05
N GLU A 9 -44.21 -21.21 17.20
CA GLU A 9 -43.09 -21.90 16.53
C GLU A 9 -43.27 -21.95 15.00
N LYS A 10 -44.49 -22.18 14.51
CA LYS A 10 -44.78 -22.23 13.06
C LYS A 10 -44.77 -20.87 12.36
N VAL A 11 -45.08 -19.78 13.07
CA VAL A 11 -44.97 -18.42 12.51
C VAL A 11 -43.52 -17.90 12.52
N GLY A 12 -42.67 -18.40 13.42
CA GLY A 12 -41.26 -18.04 13.52
C GLY A 12 -40.38 -18.51 12.35
N ASP A 13 -40.76 -19.59 11.66
CA ASP A 13 -39.99 -20.18 10.55
C ASP A 13 -40.55 -19.84 9.15
N ALA A 14 -41.64 -19.08 9.06
CA ALA A 14 -42.28 -18.72 7.79
C ALA A 14 -41.46 -17.76 6.89
N LYS A 15 -40.23 -17.40 7.29
CA LYS A 15 -39.24 -16.68 6.46
C LYS A 15 -37.91 -17.43 6.28
N GLY A 16 -37.84 -18.74 6.57
CA GLY A 16 -36.65 -19.56 6.32
C GLY A 16 -35.42 -19.10 7.11
N GLY A 17 -35.62 -18.56 8.31
CA GLY A 17 -34.57 -18.01 9.15
C GLY A 17 -33.67 -19.07 9.79
N ALA A 18 -34.16 -20.30 9.96
CA ALA A 18 -33.39 -21.40 10.56
C ALA A 18 -32.32 -22.00 9.62
N GLY A 19 -32.46 -21.82 8.29
CA GLY A 19 -31.47 -22.21 7.29
C GLY A 19 -30.43 -21.13 6.98
N ALA A 20 -30.67 -19.90 7.40
CA ALA A 20 -29.72 -18.81 7.29
C ALA A 20 -28.94 -18.68 8.60
N LEU A 21 -28.25 -19.76 9.00
CA LEU A 21 -26.92 -19.58 9.57
C LEU A 21 -26.22 -18.70 8.54
N ARG A 22 -26.15 -17.39 8.82
CA ARG A 22 -25.28 -16.49 8.08
C ARG A 22 -23.90 -17.06 8.32
N MET A 23 -23.47 -17.96 7.43
CA MET A 23 -22.09 -18.28 7.20
C MET A 23 -21.47 -16.98 6.69
N SER A 24 -21.27 -16.02 7.59
CA SER A 24 -20.11 -15.14 7.54
C SER A 24 -18.87 -15.99 7.83
N TYR A 25 -18.69 -17.08 7.09
CA TYR A 25 -17.37 -17.59 6.80
C TYR A 25 -16.82 -16.60 5.78
N SER A 26 -16.39 -15.43 6.26
CA SER A 26 -15.48 -14.61 5.49
C SER A 26 -14.26 -15.51 5.28
N ARG A 27 -14.18 -16.19 4.13
CA ARG A 27 -13.00 -16.95 3.74
C ARG A 27 -11.83 -15.97 3.86
N GLN A 28 -11.05 -16.11 4.92
CA GLN A 28 -9.86 -15.30 5.10
C GLN A 28 -9.01 -15.56 3.86
N ARG A 29 -8.81 -14.52 3.04
CA ARG A 29 -7.97 -14.63 1.85
C ARG A 29 -6.57 -15.00 2.31
N ARG A 30 -6.05 -16.09 1.75
CA ARG A 30 -4.68 -16.56 1.97
C ARG A 30 -3.90 -16.34 0.69
N TYR A 31 -2.64 -15.95 0.85
CA TYR A 31 -1.79 -15.52 -0.26
C TYR A 31 -0.57 -16.44 -0.34
N GLY A 32 -0.27 -16.90 -1.55
CA GLY A 32 0.88 -17.75 -1.78
C GLY A 32 2.20 -16.97 -1.83
N PRO A 33 3.34 -17.68 -1.73
CA PRO A 33 4.68 -17.08 -1.79
C PRO A 33 4.95 -16.23 -3.04
N ALA A 34 4.55 -16.68 -4.23
CA ALA A 34 4.75 -15.99 -5.49
C ALA A 34 3.99 -14.65 -5.53
N HIS A 35 2.75 -14.64 -5.01
CA HIS A 35 1.97 -13.42 -4.92
C HIS A 35 2.62 -12.36 -4.03
N ILE A 36 3.00 -12.76 -2.82
CA ILE A 36 3.61 -11.84 -1.86
C ILE A 36 4.97 -11.37 -2.38
N GLY A 37 5.79 -12.27 -2.90
CA GLY A 37 7.10 -11.96 -3.46
C GLY A 37 7.03 -10.93 -4.60
N ALA A 38 6.09 -11.09 -5.52
CA ALA A 38 5.89 -10.15 -6.62
C ALA A 38 5.46 -8.75 -6.15
N ARG A 39 4.59 -8.67 -5.13
CA ARG A 39 4.15 -7.38 -4.57
C ARG A 39 5.24 -6.70 -3.76
N THR A 40 6.03 -7.44 -2.98
CA THR A 40 7.17 -6.87 -2.26
C THR A 40 8.26 -6.41 -3.22
N ALA A 41 8.53 -7.16 -4.29
CA ALA A 41 9.49 -6.76 -5.33
C ALA A 41 9.09 -5.44 -6.01
N GLN A 42 7.81 -5.28 -6.39
CA GLN A 42 7.33 -4.01 -6.96
C GLN A 42 7.48 -2.82 -5.99
N ILE A 43 7.32 -3.06 -4.69
CA ILE A 43 7.55 -2.02 -3.67
C ILE A 43 9.04 -1.71 -3.52
N ASP A 44 9.90 -2.73 -3.55
CA ASP A 44 11.34 -2.57 -3.49
C ASP A 44 11.87 -1.77 -4.70
N ASP A 45 11.34 -2.01 -5.89
CA ASP A 45 11.62 -1.23 -7.11
C ASP A 45 11.17 0.24 -6.96
N LEU A 46 9.97 0.48 -6.40
CA LEU A 46 9.51 1.83 -6.10
C LEU A 46 10.46 2.54 -5.12
N LEU A 47 10.88 1.86 -4.06
CA LEU A 47 11.81 2.42 -3.06
C LEU A 47 13.16 2.77 -3.69
N ALA A 48 13.68 1.93 -4.59
CA ALA A 48 14.91 2.21 -5.33
C ALA A 48 14.79 3.46 -6.20
N ARG A 49 13.65 3.64 -6.89
CA ARG A 49 13.39 4.85 -7.68
C ARG A 49 13.31 6.11 -6.83
N VAL A 50 12.62 6.05 -5.70
CA VAL A 50 12.53 7.19 -4.77
C VAL A 50 13.91 7.57 -4.21
N ALA A 51 14.79 6.59 -3.96
CA ALA A 51 16.17 6.88 -3.56
C ALA A 51 16.96 7.61 -4.67
N GLY A 52 16.70 7.30 -5.94
CA GLY A 52 17.21 8.06 -7.09
C GLY A 52 16.77 9.52 -7.04
N TYR A 53 15.46 9.78 -6.87
CA TYR A 53 14.95 11.16 -6.75
C TYR A 53 15.48 11.90 -5.53
N GLN A 54 15.72 11.20 -4.41
CA GLN A 54 16.35 11.81 -3.25
C GLN A 54 17.78 12.27 -3.57
N THR A 55 18.53 11.48 -4.34
CA THR A 55 19.90 11.81 -4.76
C THR A 55 19.91 13.04 -5.68
N GLU A 56 18.99 13.10 -6.65
CA GLU A 56 18.81 14.27 -7.52
C GLU A 56 18.44 15.52 -6.71
N LEU A 57 17.49 15.40 -5.78
CA LEU A 57 17.08 16.49 -4.92
C LEU A 57 18.22 17.01 -4.04
N ASP A 58 19.05 16.12 -3.51
CA ASP A 58 20.21 16.49 -2.71
C ASP A 58 21.25 17.23 -3.56
N ALA A 59 21.44 16.82 -4.82
CA ALA A 59 22.31 17.53 -5.77
C ALA A 59 21.79 18.94 -6.10
N GLU A 60 20.47 19.10 -6.31
CA GLU A 60 19.86 20.42 -6.55
C GLU A 60 20.01 21.35 -5.34
N ARG A 61 19.88 20.82 -4.12
CA ARG A 61 20.11 21.59 -2.89
C ARG A 61 21.56 22.03 -2.74
N ALA A 62 22.52 21.17 -3.10
CA ALA A 62 23.93 21.53 -3.13
C ALA A 62 24.22 22.62 -4.17
N SER A 63 23.66 22.48 -5.38
CA SER A 63 23.75 23.49 -6.45
C SER A 63 23.22 24.85 -6.01
N LEU A 64 22.06 24.89 -5.34
CA LEU A 64 21.49 26.12 -4.79
C LEU A 64 22.40 26.76 -3.73
N ALA A 65 22.97 25.95 -2.83
CA ALA A 65 23.90 26.43 -1.82
C ALA A 65 25.19 27.02 -2.46
N ASP A 66 25.69 26.41 -3.53
CA ASP A 66 26.84 26.91 -4.29
C ASP A 66 26.52 28.22 -5.01
N CYS A 67 25.33 28.31 -5.61
CA CYS A 67 24.82 29.50 -6.27
C CYS A 67 24.74 30.68 -5.29
N ARG A 68 24.18 30.45 -4.10
CA ARG A 68 24.08 31.44 -3.02
C ARG A 68 25.45 31.96 -2.56
N ARG A 69 26.48 31.11 -2.54
CA ARG A 69 27.85 31.50 -2.15
C ARG A 69 28.60 32.26 -3.24
N SER A 70 28.32 31.97 -4.50
CA SER A 70 29.09 32.48 -5.65
C SER A 70 28.47 33.71 -6.30
N THR A 71 27.19 34.00 -6.05
CA THR A 71 26.43 35.01 -6.78
C THR A 71 25.92 36.12 -5.86
N LEU A 72 26.45 37.33 -6.03
CA LEU A 72 26.15 38.48 -5.16
C LEU A 72 24.83 39.22 -5.49
N TRP A 73 24.20 38.91 -6.63
CA TRP A 73 23.04 39.65 -7.14
C TRP A 73 21.72 38.87 -7.08
N LEU A 74 21.70 37.69 -6.46
CA LEU A 74 20.47 36.93 -6.29
C LEU A 74 19.68 37.46 -5.09
N ASP A 75 18.37 37.53 -5.23
CA ASP A 75 17.47 37.93 -4.14
C ASP A 75 17.38 36.81 -3.10
N ASP A 76 17.66 37.16 -1.84
CA ASP A 76 17.56 36.26 -0.70
C ASP A 76 16.15 35.71 -0.52
N ALA A 77 15.12 36.50 -0.82
CA ALA A 77 13.74 36.05 -0.70
C ALA A 77 13.37 34.98 -1.72
N GLU A 78 13.86 35.13 -2.97
CA GLU A 78 13.69 34.15 -4.04
C GLU A 78 14.44 32.86 -3.73
N LEU A 79 15.70 32.95 -3.28
CA LEU A 79 16.49 31.79 -2.87
C LEU A 79 15.82 31.01 -1.73
N ALA A 80 15.32 31.72 -0.72
CA ALA A 80 14.59 31.09 0.38
C ALA A 80 13.28 30.42 -0.09
N GLN A 81 12.63 30.94 -1.13
CA GLN A 81 11.44 30.29 -1.72
C GLN A 81 11.81 28.98 -2.42
N VAL A 82 12.91 28.96 -3.17
CA VAL A 82 13.42 27.73 -3.81
C VAL A 82 13.79 26.69 -2.75
N GLU A 83 14.49 27.08 -1.69
CA GLU A 83 14.81 26.20 -0.56
C GLU A 83 13.56 25.59 0.07
N ARG A 84 12.50 26.39 0.28
CA ARG A 84 11.21 25.90 0.80
C ARG A 84 10.57 24.88 -0.14
N HIS A 85 10.60 25.09 -1.44
CA HIS A 85 10.06 24.12 -2.41
C HIS A 85 10.86 22.81 -2.39
N LEU A 86 12.19 22.87 -2.41
CA LEU A 86 13.03 21.67 -2.33
C LEU A 86 12.81 20.91 -1.01
N ALA A 87 12.63 21.63 0.10
CA ALA A 87 12.30 21.02 1.39
C ALA A 87 10.91 20.36 1.40
N ALA A 88 9.90 20.99 0.78
CA ALA A 88 8.57 20.41 0.65
C ALA A 88 8.60 19.12 -0.18
N THR A 89 9.34 19.11 -1.29
CA THR A 89 9.55 17.89 -2.10
C THR A 89 10.23 16.80 -1.29
N ALA A 90 11.27 17.13 -0.51
CA ALA A 90 11.94 16.16 0.36
C ALA A 90 10.97 15.52 1.37
N SER A 91 10.08 16.33 1.97
CA SER A 91 9.05 15.83 2.89
C SER A 91 8.09 14.88 2.18
N ALA A 92 7.63 15.21 0.98
CA ALA A 92 6.73 14.36 0.20
C ALA A 92 7.37 13.02 -0.17
N LEU A 93 8.66 13.02 -0.54
CA LEU A 93 9.41 11.78 -0.79
C LEU A 93 9.53 10.94 0.49
N ALA A 94 9.83 11.56 1.63
CA ALA A 94 9.92 10.86 2.91
C ALA A 94 8.59 10.20 3.31
N ASP A 95 7.47 10.91 3.14
CA ASP A 95 6.12 10.36 3.40
C ASP A 95 5.77 9.21 2.46
N LEU A 96 6.20 9.29 1.19
CA LEU A 96 6.03 8.19 0.25
C LEU A 96 6.84 6.96 0.65
N VAL A 97 8.11 7.14 1.06
CA VAL A 97 8.96 6.05 1.57
C VAL A 97 8.35 5.39 2.80
N ALA A 98 7.83 6.18 3.75
CA ALA A 98 7.18 5.65 4.94
C ALA A 98 5.99 4.76 4.56
N ARG A 99 5.07 5.27 3.73
CA ARG A 99 3.91 4.49 3.27
C ARG A 99 4.29 3.25 2.47
N ALA A 100 5.31 3.32 1.63
CA ALA A 100 5.79 2.17 0.86
C ALA A 100 6.36 1.08 1.78
N ARG A 101 7.17 1.45 2.79
CA ARG A 101 7.68 0.53 3.80
C ARG A 101 6.56 -0.10 4.62
N ASP A 102 5.54 0.68 4.97
CA ASP A 102 4.39 0.19 5.72
C ASP A 102 3.57 -0.81 4.89
N ALA A 103 3.35 -0.51 3.61
CA ALA A 103 2.71 -1.44 2.67
C ALA A 103 3.51 -2.74 2.53
N ARG A 104 4.84 -2.65 2.41
CA ARG A 104 5.73 -3.82 2.33
C ARG A 104 5.57 -4.73 3.55
N ARG A 105 5.63 -4.16 4.76
CA ARG A 105 5.38 -4.90 6.02
C ARG A 105 3.97 -5.48 6.06
N GLY A 106 2.98 -4.73 5.54
CA GLY A 106 1.61 -5.20 5.39
C GLY A 106 1.52 -6.50 4.56
N PHE A 107 2.20 -6.56 3.42
CA PHE A 107 2.26 -7.76 2.59
C PHE A 107 2.95 -8.94 3.28
N GLU A 108 4.03 -8.68 4.02
CA GLU A 108 4.75 -9.73 4.76
C GLU A 108 3.89 -10.36 5.86
N ASN A 109 2.99 -9.57 6.45
CA ASN A 109 2.09 -10.00 7.52
C ASN A 109 0.76 -10.61 7.02
N LEU A 110 0.54 -10.71 5.70
CA LEU A 110 -0.68 -11.31 5.18
C LEU A 110 -0.79 -12.80 5.52
N PRO A 111 -2.01 -13.32 5.73
CA PRO A 111 -2.24 -14.74 5.97
C PRO A 111 -1.67 -15.59 4.83
N ARG A 112 -0.79 -16.53 5.15
CA ARG A 112 -0.11 -17.36 4.16
C ARG A 112 -0.96 -18.54 3.70
N LEU A 113 -0.90 -18.83 2.40
CA LEU A 113 -1.37 -20.10 1.86
C LEU A 113 -0.28 -21.16 2.13
N PRO A 114 -0.61 -22.32 2.74
CA PRO A 114 0.34 -23.40 2.92
C PRO A 114 0.99 -23.81 1.60
N ALA A 115 2.29 -24.14 1.61
CA ALA A 115 3.09 -24.34 0.40
C ALA A 115 2.64 -25.54 -0.46
N ASP A 116 2.21 -26.61 0.20
CA ASP A 116 1.58 -27.79 -0.41
C ASP A 116 0.30 -27.41 -1.17
N VAL A 117 -0.54 -26.58 -0.55
CA VAL A 117 -1.76 -26.06 -1.17
C VAL A 117 -1.43 -25.10 -2.30
N ALA A 118 -0.51 -24.14 -2.08
CA ALA A 118 -0.08 -23.17 -3.09
C ALA A 118 0.43 -23.83 -4.37
N THR A 119 1.15 -24.95 -4.25
CA THR A 119 1.61 -25.75 -5.39
C THR A 119 0.44 -26.42 -6.12
N ALA A 120 -0.52 -26.98 -5.36
CA ALA A 120 -1.68 -27.67 -5.93
C ALA A 120 -2.68 -26.74 -6.62
N VAL A 121 -2.89 -25.51 -6.13
CA VAL A 121 -3.84 -24.55 -6.73
C VAL A 121 -3.20 -23.63 -7.76
N GLY A 122 -1.88 -23.71 -7.97
CA GLY A 122 -1.15 -22.82 -8.87
C GLY A 122 -1.05 -21.41 -8.34
N ASP A 123 -0.14 -21.18 -7.39
CA ASP A 123 0.17 -19.83 -6.89
C ASP A 123 0.65 -18.92 -8.02
N ALA A 124 -0.21 -17.98 -8.40
CA ALA A 124 0.00 -17.12 -9.55
C ALA A 124 0.70 -15.82 -9.16
N VAL A 125 1.69 -15.44 -9.98
CA VAL A 125 2.28 -14.10 -9.94
C VAL A 125 1.22 -13.09 -10.35
N PRO A 126 0.91 -12.09 -9.51
CA PRO A 126 -0.07 -11.07 -9.86
C PRO A 126 0.46 -10.15 -10.95
N GLU A 127 -0.44 -9.66 -11.79
CA GLU A 127 -0.12 -8.64 -12.78
C GLU A 127 0.55 -7.41 -12.12
N PRO A 128 1.63 -6.89 -12.74
CA PRO A 128 2.28 -5.67 -12.27
C PRO A 128 1.30 -4.51 -12.17
N VAL A 129 1.45 -3.68 -11.13
CA VAL A 129 0.73 -2.41 -11.07
C VAL A 129 1.37 -1.46 -12.07
N LEU A 130 0.65 -1.18 -13.15
CA LEU A 130 1.05 -0.18 -14.13
C LEU A 130 1.00 1.21 -13.49
N HIS A 131 2.06 1.96 -13.71
CA HIS A 131 2.15 3.37 -13.36
C HIS A 131 2.58 4.12 -14.61
N GLU A 132 2.14 5.38 -14.72
CA GLU A 132 2.58 6.23 -15.82
C GLU A 132 4.10 6.34 -15.80
N PRO A 133 4.78 6.20 -16.95
CA PRO A 133 6.19 6.50 -17.03
C PRO A 133 6.37 7.98 -16.66
N LEU A 134 7.32 8.26 -15.77
CA LEU A 134 7.71 9.64 -15.52
C LEU A 134 8.43 10.13 -16.77
N MET A 135 7.83 11.13 -17.43
CA MET A 135 8.38 11.81 -18.62
C MET A 135 9.65 12.58 -18.28
#